data_AF-A0AAE1EQL5-F1
#
_entry.id   AF-A0AAE1EQL5-F1
#
_cell.length_a   1.000
_cell.length_b   1.000
_cell.length_c   1.000
_cell.angle_alpha   90.00
_cell.angle_beta   90.00
_cell.angle_gamma   90.00
#
_symmetry.space_group_name_H-M   'P 1'
#
loop_
_entity.id
_entity.type
_entity.pdbx_description
1 polymer ?
#
loop_
_entity_poly.entity_id
_entity_poly.type
_entity_poly.pdbx_seq_one_letter_code
_entity_poly.pdbx_strand_id
1 'polypeptide(L)'
;MRNIMMYYCCWLVVVLVCTTGLVQGQSGDQPFFPQPPPPGPCPTFPVVQNFDLHSYLGRWYEIQRYFAPFQQGDCVTADYQLFPNGSVSVINTQVLEDGSLDSAFGIAELGANPTEGKLRVDFPNSGSGFVSMSQDTNYNVVATDYHNYAVVYSCTFFPPDFKIEFSWILARQPKIPASFVRDLKAWLELVNIDTSRYNPLRQDPTCPRRPI
;
A
#
# COMPACT_ATOMS: atom_id res chain seq x y z
N MET A 1 -49.11 -0.21 -16.38
CA MET A 1 -48.17 -0.63 -17.45
C MET A 1 -46.98 0.32 -17.40
N ARG A 2 -45.87 -0.08 -16.77
CA ARG A 2 -44.63 0.71 -16.74
C ARG A 2 -43.62 0.03 -17.65
N ASN A 3 -43.33 0.67 -18.77
CA ASN A 3 -42.33 0.24 -19.74
C ASN A 3 -40.93 0.61 -19.24
N ILE A 4 -40.01 -0.34 -19.46
CA ILE A 4 -38.58 -0.27 -19.26
C ILE A 4 -37.98 0.67 -20.32
N MET A 5 -37.09 1.59 -19.93
CA MET A 5 -36.18 2.26 -20.85
C MET A 5 -34.75 2.09 -20.35
N MET A 6 -34.03 1.28 -21.12
CA MET A 6 -32.62 0.95 -21.01
C MET A 6 -31.86 1.93 -21.90
N TYR A 7 -30.90 2.68 -21.36
CA TYR A 7 -30.07 3.58 -22.16
C TYR A 7 -28.62 3.10 -22.16
N TYR A 8 -28.20 2.62 -23.33
CA TYR A 8 -26.82 2.36 -23.71
C TYR A 8 -26.08 3.69 -23.99
N CYS A 9 -24.82 3.72 -23.59
CA CYS A 9 -23.85 4.79 -23.82
C CYS A 9 -23.39 4.81 -25.29
N CYS A 10 -23.32 5.98 -25.95
CA CYS A 10 -22.41 6.18 -27.09
C CYS A 10 -22.14 7.68 -27.38
N TRP A 11 -20.87 8.07 -27.18
CA TRP A 11 -20.05 9.02 -27.94
C TRP A 11 -20.68 10.25 -28.60
N LEU A 12 -20.29 11.45 -28.14
CA LEU A 12 -20.02 12.61 -29.00
C LEU A 12 -19.11 13.61 -28.27
N VAL A 13 -17.95 13.90 -28.86
CA VAL A 13 -16.99 14.92 -28.44
C VAL A 13 -17.59 16.30 -28.69
N VAL A 14 -17.71 17.13 -27.65
CA VAL A 14 -17.96 18.57 -27.78
C VAL A 14 -16.85 19.31 -27.07
N VAL A 15 -15.96 19.92 -27.84
CA VAL A 15 -14.98 20.90 -27.36
C VAL A 15 -15.75 22.19 -27.07
N LEU A 16 -15.88 22.52 -25.78
CA LEU A 16 -16.46 23.78 -25.34
C LEU A 16 -15.35 24.61 -24.69
N VAL A 17 -14.89 25.62 -25.42
CA VAL A 17 -14.01 26.67 -24.90
C VAL A 17 -14.85 27.53 -23.95
N CYS A 18 -14.61 27.41 -22.65
CA CYS A 18 -15.15 28.32 -21.65
C CYS A 18 -14.08 29.29 -21.16
N THR A 19 -14.46 30.55 -21.14
CA THR A 19 -13.70 31.75 -20.84
C THR A 19 -13.16 31.79 -19.41
N THR A 20 -12.06 32.53 -19.24
CA THR A 20 -11.37 32.74 -17.96
C THR A 20 -12.28 33.36 -16.90
N GLY A 21 -12.60 32.57 -15.87
CA GLY A 21 -13.14 33.03 -14.60
C GLY A 21 -12.36 32.36 -13.46
N LEU A 22 -11.68 33.16 -12.63
CA LEU A 22 -11.07 32.67 -11.40
C LEU A 22 -12.18 32.37 -10.39
N VAL A 23 -12.55 31.09 -10.28
CA VAL A 23 -13.33 30.58 -9.15
C VAL A 23 -12.33 29.99 -8.16
N GLN A 24 -12.08 30.69 -7.06
CA GLN A 24 -11.49 30.08 -5.87
C GLN A 24 -12.57 29.17 -5.25
N GLY A 25 -12.53 27.89 -5.62
CA GLY A 25 -13.41 26.84 -5.14
C GLY A 25 -12.61 25.79 -4.36
N GLN A 26 -13.15 25.43 -3.20
CA GLN A 26 -12.55 24.58 -2.16
C GLN A 26 -12.06 23.23 -2.68
N SER A 27 -10.97 22.73 -2.08
CA SER A 27 -10.47 21.37 -2.24
C SER A 27 -11.53 20.36 -1.73
N GLY A 28 -12.40 19.94 -2.64
CA GLY A 28 -13.40 18.90 -2.41
C GLY A 28 -13.31 17.86 -3.52
N ASP A 29 -12.89 16.67 -3.13
CA ASP A 29 -13.19 15.36 -3.69
C ASP A 29 -13.31 15.27 -5.22
N GLN A 30 -12.16 15.18 -5.89
CA GLN A 30 -12.13 14.44 -7.15
C GLN A 30 -12.29 12.95 -6.83
N PRO A 31 -13.16 12.20 -7.54
CA PRO A 31 -13.23 10.76 -7.38
C PRO A 31 -11.85 10.15 -7.65
N PHE A 32 -11.32 9.46 -6.65
CA PHE A 32 -10.02 8.83 -6.75
C PHE A 32 -10.09 7.66 -7.73
N PHE A 33 -9.43 7.81 -8.88
CA PHE A 33 -9.21 6.71 -9.81
C PHE A 33 -7.86 6.07 -9.50
N PRO A 34 -7.83 4.80 -9.05
CA PRO A 34 -6.57 4.11 -8.81
C PRO A 34 -5.74 4.09 -10.08
N GLN A 35 -4.56 4.71 -10.01
CA GLN A 35 -3.65 4.79 -11.14
C GLN A 35 -2.97 3.42 -11.32
N PRO A 36 -3.17 2.73 -12.46
CA PRO A 36 -2.48 1.48 -12.73
C PRO A 36 -0.96 1.74 -12.83
N PRO A 37 -0.13 0.73 -12.53
CA PRO A 37 1.29 0.84 -12.77
C PRO A 37 1.56 1.08 -14.27
N PRO A 38 2.62 1.84 -14.63
CA PRO A 38 3.01 1.99 -16.03
C PRO A 38 3.39 0.62 -16.64
N PRO A 39 3.22 0.41 -17.95
CA PRO A 39 3.62 -0.84 -18.59
C PRO A 39 5.13 -1.05 -18.55
N GLY A 40 5.56 -2.31 -18.66
CA GLY A 40 6.97 -2.71 -18.70
C GLY A 40 7.46 -3.41 -17.43
N PRO A 41 8.78 -3.66 -17.33
CA PRO A 41 9.35 -4.44 -16.23
C PRO A 41 9.26 -3.71 -14.88
N CYS A 42 9.47 -4.47 -13.82
CA CYS A 42 9.66 -3.90 -12.49
C CYS A 42 10.87 -2.96 -12.46
N PRO A 43 10.78 -1.80 -11.79
CA PRO A 43 11.92 -0.91 -11.65
C PRO A 43 13.01 -1.56 -10.80
N THR A 44 14.24 -1.08 -10.93
CA THR A 44 15.30 -1.39 -9.96
C THR A 44 15.19 -0.42 -8.79
N PHE A 45 15.09 -0.98 -7.58
CA PHE A 45 14.98 -0.25 -6.31
C PHE A 45 15.94 -0.85 -5.27
N PRO A 46 16.42 -0.06 -4.30
CA PRO A 46 17.26 -0.56 -3.24
C PRO A 46 16.43 -1.33 -2.21
N VAL A 47 17.12 -2.16 -1.44
CA VAL A 47 16.58 -2.76 -0.20
C VAL A 47 17.55 -2.49 0.94
N VAL A 48 17.01 -2.35 2.14
CA VAL A 48 17.80 -2.17 3.36
C VAL A 48 18.79 -3.31 3.50
N GLN A 49 20.05 -2.94 3.77
CA GLN A 49 21.15 -3.87 4.06
C GLN A 49 21.40 -3.94 5.56
N ASN A 50 22.00 -5.04 6.02
CA ASN A 50 22.16 -5.34 7.45
C ASN A 50 20.82 -5.27 8.21
N PHE A 51 19.79 -5.83 7.59
CA PHE A 51 18.43 -5.79 8.11
C PHE A 51 18.33 -6.49 9.46
N ASP A 52 17.94 -5.75 10.48
CA ASP A 52 17.62 -6.30 11.80
C ASP A 52 16.12 -6.61 11.90
N LEU A 53 15.79 -7.90 11.79
CA LEU A 53 14.41 -8.36 11.92
C LEU A 53 13.83 -8.02 13.30
N HIS A 54 14.58 -8.17 14.38
CA HIS A 54 14.06 -7.95 15.74
C HIS A 54 13.65 -6.49 15.96
N SER A 55 14.44 -5.56 15.44
CA SER A 55 14.10 -4.12 15.48
C SER A 55 12.89 -3.78 14.59
N TYR A 56 12.57 -4.61 13.58
CA TYR A 56 11.43 -4.41 12.70
C TYR A 56 10.10 -4.92 13.28
N LEU A 57 10.14 -5.87 14.21
CA LEU A 57 8.95 -6.47 14.83
C LEU A 57 8.05 -5.44 15.54
N GLY A 58 6.85 -5.87 15.92
CA GLY A 58 5.85 -5.05 16.60
C GLY A 58 4.88 -4.38 15.62
N ARG A 59 4.18 -3.36 16.12
CA ARG A 59 3.13 -2.67 15.35
C ARG A 59 3.69 -1.63 14.40
N TRP A 60 3.07 -1.57 13.22
CA TRP A 60 3.18 -0.49 12.24
C TRP A 60 1.79 0.03 11.86
N TYR A 61 1.69 1.33 11.63
CA TYR A 61 0.52 2.02 11.10
C TYR A 61 0.74 2.30 9.61
N GLU A 62 -0.23 1.94 8.77
CA GLU A 62 -0.17 2.26 7.35
C GLU A 62 -0.56 3.72 7.13
N ILE A 63 0.39 4.55 6.71
CA ILE A 63 0.18 6.00 6.53
C ILE A 63 -0.28 6.29 5.12
N GLN A 64 0.37 5.69 4.13
CA GLN A 64 -0.03 5.77 2.73
C GLN A 64 0.21 4.45 2.01
N ARG A 65 -0.60 4.14 1.00
CA ARG A 65 -0.41 2.96 0.15
C ARG A 65 -0.67 3.23 -1.32
N TYR A 66 -0.11 2.39 -2.19
CA TYR A 66 -0.65 2.21 -3.54
C TYR A 66 -2.02 1.54 -3.46
N PHE A 67 -2.81 1.68 -4.52
CA PHE A 67 -4.08 0.96 -4.60
C PHE A 67 -3.86 -0.56 -4.49
N ALA A 68 -4.53 -1.16 -3.51
CA ALA A 68 -4.50 -2.59 -3.24
C ALA A 68 -5.95 -3.09 -3.14
N PRO A 69 -6.47 -3.86 -4.09
CA PRO A 69 -7.89 -4.23 -4.12
C PRO A 69 -8.34 -5.10 -2.93
N PHE A 70 -7.39 -5.75 -2.24
CA PHE A 70 -7.59 -6.54 -1.04
C PHE A 70 -7.54 -5.70 0.26
N GLN A 71 -7.17 -4.41 0.20
CA GLN A 71 -7.21 -3.48 1.32
C GLN A 71 -8.08 -2.28 0.94
N GLN A 72 -9.33 -2.28 1.38
CA GLN A 72 -10.30 -1.23 1.02
C GLN A 72 -10.61 -0.28 2.19
N GLY A 73 -10.22 -0.67 3.41
CA GLY A 73 -10.48 0.09 4.62
C GLY A 73 -9.36 1.07 5.01
N ASP A 74 -9.61 1.72 6.15
CA ASP A 74 -8.77 2.69 6.83
C ASP A 74 -8.32 2.17 8.20
N CYS A 75 -7.66 3.02 9.00
CA CYS A 75 -7.18 2.68 10.35
C CYS A 75 -6.27 1.44 10.35
N VAL A 76 -5.49 1.28 9.28
CA VAL A 76 -4.82 0.03 8.99
C VAL A 76 -3.58 -0.12 9.87
N THR A 77 -3.47 -1.28 10.52
CA THR A 77 -2.28 -1.65 11.30
C THR A 77 -1.76 -3.00 10.83
N ALA A 78 -0.44 -3.16 10.88
CA ALA A 78 0.25 -4.43 10.69
C ALA A 78 1.03 -4.76 11.98
N ASP A 79 0.69 -5.88 12.61
CA ASP A 79 1.36 -6.41 13.79
C ASP A 79 2.28 -7.57 13.40
N TYR A 80 3.58 -7.42 13.66
CA TYR A 80 4.59 -8.45 13.38
C TYR A 80 5.08 -9.10 14.68
N GLN A 81 4.99 -10.42 14.79
CA GLN A 81 5.53 -11.16 15.94
C GLN A 81 6.36 -12.37 15.49
N LEU A 82 7.48 -12.61 16.17
CA LEU A 82 8.35 -13.73 15.85
C LEU A 82 7.79 -15.03 16.41
N PHE A 83 7.70 -16.05 15.56
CA PHE A 83 7.42 -17.41 15.99
C PHE A 83 8.69 -18.16 16.40
N PRO A 84 8.56 -19.23 17.23
CA PRO A 84 9.71 -20.02 17.67
C PRO A 84 10.49 -20.70 16.54
N ASN A 85 9.86 -20.95 15.39
CA ASN A 85 10.48 -21.53 14.21
C ASN A 85 11.24 -20.49 13.34
N GLY A 86 11.26 -19.22 13.75
CA GLY A 86 11.94 -18.13 13.04
C GLY A 86 11.10 -17.44 11.95
N SER A 87 9.89 -17.92 11.63
CA SER A 87 8.97 -17.16 10.80
C SER A 87 8.26 -16.08 11.61
N VAL A 88 7.58 -15.17 10.93
CA VAL A 88 6.94 -13.99 11.54
C VAL A 88 5.44 -14.05 11.25
N SER A 89 4.62 -13.95 12.29
CA SER A 89 3.19 -13.73 12.10
C SER A 89 2.96 -12.30 11.64
N VAL A 90 2.05 -12.13 10.68
CA VAL A 90 1.61 -10.82 10.19
C VAL A 90 0.11 -10.74 10.43
N ILE A 91 -0.32 -9.82 11.28
CA ILE A 91 -1.76 -9.55 11.47
C ILE A 91 -2.05 -8.15 10.96
N ASN A 92 -2.72 -8.10 9.81
CA ASN A 92 -3.26 -6.86 9.28
C ASN A 92 -4.69 -6.67 9.81
N THR A 93 -5.03 -5.45 10.19
CA THR A 93 -6.40 -5.06 10.59
C THR A 93 -6.78 -3.79 9.86
N GLN A 94 -8.03 -3.68 9.42
CA GLN A 94 -8.59 -2.49 8.79
C GLN A 94 -10.03 -2.25 9.28
N VAL A 95 -10.49 -1.00 9.18
CA VAL A 95 -11.89 -0.62 9.37
C VAL A 95 -12.51 -0.38 7.99
N LEU A 96 -13.53 -1.16 7.64
CA LEU A 96 -14.24 -1.03 6.37
C LEU A 96 -15.19 0.18 6.39
N GLU A 97 -15.72 0.53 5.22
CA GLU A 97 -16.63 1.69 5.06
C GLU A 97 -17.91 1.57 5.90
N ASP A 98 -18.40 0.34 6.11
CA ASP A 98 -19.55 0.06 6.99
C ASP A 98 -19.21 0.12 8.50
N GLY A 99 -17.95 0.44 8.84
CA GLY A 99 -17.43 0.51 10.20
C GLY A 99 -17.04 -0.83 10.81
N SER A 100 -17.22 -1.95 10.09
CA SER A 100 -16.81 -3.25 10.57
C SER A 100 -15.28 -3.40 10.60
N LEU A 101 -14.80 -4.21 11.55
CA LEU A 101 -13.40 -4.59 11.65
C LEU A 101 -13.14 -5.82 10.79
N ASP A 102 -12.16 -5.71 9.89
CA ASP A 102 -11.67 -6.80 9.09
C ASP A 102 -10.19 -7.08 9.41
N SER A 103 -9.79 -8.35 9.34
CA SER A 103 -8.42 -8.75 9.67
C SER A 103 -7.94 -9.93 8.83
N ALA A 104 -6.68 -9.85 8.40
CA ALA A 104 -6.00 -10.90 7.68
C ALA A 104 -4.79 -11.39 8.47
N PHE A 105 -4.69 -12.72 8.62
CA PHE A 105 -3.52 -13.40 9.16
C PHE A 105 -2.62 -13.89 8.03
N GLY A 106 -1.33 -13.58 8.13
CA GLY A 106 -0.30 -14.02 7.23
C GLY A 106 0.94 -14.52 7.97
N ILE A 107 1.83 -15.12 7.20
CA ILE A 107 3.13 -15.63 7.66
C ILE A 107 4.19 -15.02 6.76
N ALA A 108 5.25 -14.49 7.37
CA ALA A 108 6.40 -13.94 6.70
C ALA A 108 7.67 -14.72 7.02
N GLU A 109 8.52 -14.91 6.03
CA GLU A 109 9.82 -15.53 6.15
C GLU A 109 10.88 -14.64 5.49
N LEU A 110 12.08 -14.59 6.07
CA LEU A 110 13.20 -13.88 5.44
C LEU A 110 13.55 -14.53 4.10
N GLY A 111 13.97 -13.71 3.14
CA GLY A 111 14.51 -14.18 1.87
C GLY A 111 15.81 -14.95 2.04
N ALA A 112 16.36 -15.42 0.91
CA ALA A 112 17.58 -16.25 0.88
C ALA A 112 18.78 -15.61 1.61
N ASN A 113 18.89 -14.27 1.56
CA ASN A 113 19.86 -13.52 2.34
C ASN A 113 19.15 -12.82 3.52
N PRO A 114 19.32 -13.29 4.77
CA PRO A 114 18.61 -12.74 5.93
C PRO A 114 19.09 -11.34 6.36
N THR A 115 20.22 -10.86 5.82
CA THR A 115 20.71 -9.50 6.09
C THR A 115 20.15 -8.46 5.11
N GLU A 116 19.36 -8.88 4.12
CA GLU A 116 18.61 -7.97 3.26
C GLU A 116 17.18 -7.84 3.80
N GLY A 117 16.61 -6.65 3.71
CA GLY A 117 15.21 -6.38 4.05
C GLY A 117 14.23 -6.98 3.04
N LYS A 118 14.39 -8.25 2.67
CA LYS A 118 13.52 -8.95 1.72
C LYS A 118 12.82 -10.09 2.45
N LEU A 119 11.51 -10.13 2.33
CA LEU A 119 10.66 -11.13 2.95
C LEU A 119 9.72 -11.74 1.91
N ARG A 120 9.38 -12.99 2.11
CA ARG A 120 8.23 -13.63 1.48
C ARG A 120 7.08 -13.62 2.50
N VAL A 121 5.94 -13.08 2.10
CA VAL A 121 4.75 -12.96 2.94
C VAL A 121 3.58 -13.62 2.25
N ASP A 122 2.91 -14.51 2.97
CA ASP A 122 1.78 -15.29 2.48
C ASP A 122 0.56 -15.11 3.38
N PHE A 123 -0.62 -14.96 2.77
CA PHE A 123 -1.90 -14.82 3.47
C PHE A 123 -2.84 -15.98 3.12
N PRO A 124 -2.61 -17.18 3.69
CA PRO A 124 -3.19 -18.43 3.20
C PRO A 124 -4.73 -18.47 3.22
N ASN A 125 -5.36 -17.71 4.12
CA ASN A 125 -6.82 -17.70 4.30
C ASN A 125 -7.46 -16.35 3.94
N SER A 126 -6.75 -15.46 3.24
CA SER A 126 -7.28 -14.11 2.95
C SER A 126 -8.39 -14.08 1.89
N GLY A 127 -8.63 -15.17 1.16
CA GLY A 127 -9.58 -15.18 0.03
C GLY A 127 -9.23 -14.24 -1.12
N SER A 128 -8.14 -13.47 -1.00
CA SER A 128 -7.71 -12.43 -1.94
C SER A 128 -7.18 -12.98 -3.27
N GLY A 129 -6.97 -14.29 -3.36
CA GLY A 129 -6.29 -14.94 -4.47
C GLY A 129 -4.80 -14.56 -4.59
N PHE A 130 -4.30 -13.63 -3.77
CA PHE A 130 -2.88 -13.30 -3.65
C PHE A 130 -2.18 -14.33 -2.76
N VAL A 131 -1.89 -15.49 -3.35
CA VAL A 131 -0.89 -16.42 -2.85
C VAL A 131 0.42 -16.05 -3.55
N SER A 132 1.55 -16.01 -2.82
CA SER A 132 2.83 -15.84 -3.49
C SER A 132 3.06 -17.04 -4.41
N MET A 133 2.83 -16.86 -5.70
CA MET A 133 3.02 -17.90 -6.72
C MET A 133 4.50 -18.15 -7.02
N SER A 134 5.39 -17.30 -6.48
CA SER A 134 6.83 -17.41 -6.58
C SER A 134 7.45 -17.78 -5.22
N GLN A 135 8.56 -18.52 -5.27
CA GLN A 135 9.46 -18.65 -4.12
C GLN A 135 10.21 -17.33 -3.82
N ASP A 136 10.09 -16.33 -4.70
CA ASP A 136 10.71 -15.02 -4.58
C ASP A 136 10.05 -14.14 -3.51
N THR A 137 10.80 -13.13 -3.06
CA THR A 137 10.36 -12.19 -2.02
C THR A 137 9.39 -11.16 -2.59
N ASN A 138 8.23 -11.04 -1.95
CA ASN A 138 7.13 -10.16 -2.35
C ASN A 138 6.92 -8.98 -1.38
N TYR A 139 7.78 -8.83 -0.38
CA TYR A 139 7.78 -7.75 0.60
C TYR A 139 9.22 -7.26 0.79
N ASN A 140 9.56 -6.14 0.17
CA ASN A 140 10.92 -5.59 0.20
C ASN A 140 10.95 -4.28 0.97
N VAL A 141 11.64 -4.25 2.11
CA VAL A 141 11.88 -3.04 2.90
C VAL A 141 12.92 -2.19 2.19
N VAL A 142 12.46 -1.13 1.54
CA VAL A 142 13.27 -0.20 0.74
C VAL A 142 14.04 0.76 1.63
N ALA A 143 13.39 1.25 2.69
CA ALA A 143 13.98 2.17 3.66
C ALA A 143 13.30 1.98 5.02
N THR A 144 14.07 2.02 6.10
CA THR A 144 13.54 2.10 7.46
C THR A 144 14.62 2.59 8.40
N ASP A 145 14.22 3.28 9.47
CA ASP A 145 15.04 3.54 10.64
C ASP A 145 14.62 2.68 11.84
N TYR A 146 13.72 1.70 11.62
CA TYR A 146 13.11 0.78 12.58
C TYR A 146 12.19 1.44 13.63
N HIS A 147 12.44 2.69 13.99
CA HIS A 147 11.84 3.37 15.14
C HIS A 147 10.76 4.38 14.77
N ASN A 148 10.75 4.89 13.54
CA ASN A 148 9.80 5.91 13.11
C ASN A 148 9.05 5.49 11.86
N TYR A 149 9.74 4.98 10.84
CA TYR A 149 9.14 4.70 9.54
C TYR A 149 9.69 3.44 8.86
N ALA A 150 8.92 2.89 7.95
CA ALA A 150 9.39 1.92 6.97
C ALA A 150 8.70 2.17 5.62
N VAL A 151 9.39 1.89 4.52
CA VAL A 151 8.81 1.83 3.19
C VAL A 151 8.98 0.42 2.65
N VAL A 152 7.88 -0.15 2.20
CA VAL A 152 7.83 -1.50 1.65
C VAL A 152 7.39 -1.41 0.21
N TYR A 153 8.08 -2.13 -0.67
CA TYR A 153 7.77 -2.21 -2.09
C TYR A 153 7.67 -3.65 -2.57
N SER A 154 6.73 -3.89 -3.47
CA SER A 154 6.51 -5.17 -4.14
C SER A 154 6.22 -4.93 -5.60
N CYS A 155 6.85 -5.71 -6.47
CA CYS A 155 6.57 -5.69 -7.89
C CYS A 155 6.69 -7.09 -8.48
N THR A 156 5.67 -7.50 -9.24
CA THR A 156 5.69 -8.73 -10.04
C THR A 156 5.43 -8.35 -11.49
N PHE A 157 6.37 -8.72 -12.36
CA PHE A 157 6.26 -8.50 -13.80
C PHE A 157 5.75 -9.77 -14.50
N PHE A 158 4.78 -9.57 -15.39
CA PHE A 158 4.18 -10.57 -16.26
C PHE A 158 4.44 -10.16 -17.71
N PRO A 159 5.33 -10.86 -18.43
CA PRO A 159 5.60 -10.56 -19.82
C PRO A 159 4.31 -10.58 -20.67
N PRO A 160 4.19 -9.70 -21.68
CA PRO A 160 5.24 -8.83 -22.22
C PRO A 160 5.36 -7.44 -21.55
N ASP A 161 4.31 -6.92 -20.94
CA ASP A 161 4.25 -5.50 -20.52
C ASP A 161 3.40 -5.24 -19.27
N PHE A 162 2.88 -6.28 -18.62
CA PHE A 162 2.00 -6.14 -17.47
C PHE A 162 2.78 -6.28 -16.17
N LYS A 163 2.52 -5.42 -15.19
CA LYS A 163 3.06 -5.58 -13.83
C LYS A 163 2.02 -5.27 -12.77
N ILE A 164 2.21 -5.84 -11.60
CA ILE A 164 1.47 -5.53 -10.38
C ILE A 164 2.47 -4.92 -9.41
N GLU A 165 2.10 -3.79 -8.81
CA GLU A 165 2.94 -3.07 -7.86
C GLU A 165 2.14 -2.70 -6.61
N PHE A 166 2.72 -2.99 -5.46
CA PHE A 166 2.22 -2.54 -4.16
C PHE A 166 3.31 -1.79 -3.43
N SER A 167 2.90 -0.81 -2.65
CA SER A 167 3.82 -0.03 -1.85
C SER A 167 3.11 0.54 -0.64
N TRP A 168 3.81 0.54 0.48
CA TRP A 168 3.29 1.02 1.76
C TRP A 168 4.31 1.92 2.44
N ILE A 169 3.87 3.09 2.89
CA ILE A 169 4.59 3.93 3.86
C ILE A 169 4.01 3.61 5.23
N LEU A 170 4.84 3.04 6.08
CA LEU A 170 4.50 2.62 7.42
C LEU A 170 5.14 3.56 8.45
N ALA A 171 4.51 3.70 9.61
CA ALA A 171 5.07 4.43 10.74
C ALA A 171 4.83 3.73 12.08
N ARG A 172 5.68 4.01 13.07
CA ARG A 172 5.48 3.53 14.45
C ARG A 172 4.40 4.31 15.21
N GLN A 173 3.98 5.46 14.67
CA GLN A 173 2.92 6.31 15.22
C GLN A 173 1.84 6.54 14.16
N PRO A 174 0.56 6.70 14.55
CA PRO A 174 -0.54 6.89 13.60
C PRO A 174 -0.44 8.21 12.83
N LYS A 175 0.38 9.16 13.31
CA LYS A 175 0.67 10.40 12.61
C LYS A 175 2.17 10.67 12.57
N ILE A 176 2.66 11.01 11.39
CA ILE A 176 4.01 11.51 11.14
C ILE A 176 3.94 12.87 10.42
N PRO A 177 4.96 13.73 10.55
CA PRO A 177 4.93 15.06 9.93
C PRO A 177 4.77 14.98 8.41
N ALA A 178 3.88 15.80 7.84
CA ALA A 178 3.67 15.84 6.39
C ALA A 178 4.94 16.23 5.62
N SER A 179 5.79 17.06 6.21
CA SER A 179 7.11 17.40 5.66
C SER A 179 8.00 16.17 5.51
N PHE A 180 8.04 15.32 6.53
CA PHE A 180 8.82 14.09 6.51
C PHE A 180 8.34 13.15 5.40
N VAL A 181 7.02 12.97 5.25
CA VAL A 181 6.45 12.14 4.17
C VAL A 181 6.80 12.70 2.79
N ARG A 182 6.73 14.02 2.60
CA ARG A 182 7.11 14.67 1.35
C ARG A 182 8.59 14.45 1.02
N ASP A 183 9.47 14.62 2.00
CA ASP A 183 10.92 14.48 1.80
C ASP A 183 11.29 13.01 1.54
N LEU A 184 10.63 12.06 2.23
CA LEU A 184 10.74 10.62 1.97
C LEU A 184 10.27 10.28 0.55
N LYS A 185 9.14 10.82 0.09
CA LYS A 185 8.66 10.64 -1.29
C LYS A 185 9.63 11.21 -2.32
N ALA A 186 10.22 12.38 -2.07
CA ALA A 186 11.23 12.93 -2.97
C ALA A 186 12.43 11.99 -3.12
N TRP A 187 12.85 11.31 -2.06
CA TRP A 187 13.88 10.27 -2.14
C TRP A 187 13.41 9.01 -2.89
N LEU A 188 12.15 8.58 -2.70
CA LEU A 188 11.58 7.42 -3.40
C LEU A 188 11.57 7.60 -4.92
N GLU A 189 11.29 8.81 -5.42
CA GLU A 189 11.38 9.12 -6.86
C GLU A 189 12.81 8.91 -7.40
N LEU A 190 13.83 9.29 -6.63
CA LEU A 190 15.24 9.10 -7.03
C LEU A 190 15.64 7.62 -7.14
N VAL A 191 14.89 6.73 -6.48
CA VAL A 191 15.10 5.28 -6.50
C VAL A 191 14.03 4.54 -7.31
N ASN A 192 13.39 5.26 -8.25
CA ASN A 192 12.44 4.73 -9.25
C ASN A 192 11.13 4.18 -8.67
N ILE A 193 10.66 4.71 -7.54
CA ILE A 193 9.35 4.38 -6.96
C ILE A 193 8.41 5.57 -7.18
N ASP A 194 7.39 5.38 -8.03
CA ASP A 194 6.42 6.40 -8.45
C ASP A 194 5.49 6.85 -7.31
N THR A 195 5.79 8.00 -6.71
CA THR A 195 5.09 8.45 -5.52
C THR A 195 3.74 9.11 -5.78
N SER A 196 3.41 9.34 -7.06
CA SER A 196 2.10 9.87 -7.48
C SER A 196 0.96 8.89 -7.20
N ARG A 197 1.28 7.60 -7.03
CA ARG A 197 0.32 6.51 -6.80
C ARG A 197 -0.02 6.26 -5.34
N TYR A 198 0.68 6.93 -4.40
CA TYR A 198 0.39 6.80 -2.97
C TYR A 198 -0.83 7.59 -2.54
N ASN A 199 -1.70 6.92 -1.80
CA ASN A 199 -2.92 7.47 -1.22
C ASN A 199 -2.80 7.51 0.28
N PRO A 200 -3.06 8.66 0.93
CA PRO A 200 -3.07 8.75 2.37
C PRO A 200 -4.25 7.97 2.95
N LEU A 201 -4.01 7.34 4.10
CA LEU A 201 -5.03 6.64 4.87
C LEU A 201 -5.41 7.42 6.11
N ARG A 202 -6.63 7.21 6.57
CA ARG A 202 -7.11 7.77 7.82
C ARG A 202 -6.52 6.99 9.00
N GLN A 203 -5.82 7.72 9.88
CA GLN A 203 -5.19 7.22 11.11
C GLN A 203 -5.44 8.19 12.28
N ASP A 204 -6.69 8.58 12.45
CA ASP A 204 -7.09 9.56 13.46
C ASP A 204 -7.47 8.88 14.81
N PRO A 205 -7.63 9.64 15.91
CA PRO A 205 -7.94 9.06 17.22
C PRO A 205 -9.26 8.27 17.33
N THR A 206 -10.17 8.39 16.38
CA THR A 206 -11.41 7.58 16.31
C THR A 206 -11.17 6.16 15.84
N CYS A 207 -9.98 5.86 15.30
CA CYS A 207 -9.62 4.50 14.91
C CYS A 207 -9.65 3.56 16.14
N PRO A 208 -10.29 2.38 16.01
CA PRO A 208 -10.36 1.41 17.09
C PRO A 208 -8.95 0.93 17.45
N ARG A 209 -8.60 1.01 18.73
CA ARG A 209 -7.30 0.57 19.22
C ARG A 209 -7.37 -0.92 19.56
N ARG A 210 -6.65 -1.74 18.78
CA ARG A 210 -6.41 -3.13 19.15
C ARG A 210 -5.29 -3.18 20.22
N PRO A 211 -5.45 -3.92 21.32
CA PRO A 211 -4.31 -4.25 22.19
C PRO A 211 -3.23 -4.98 21.40
N ILE A 212 -1.97 -4.86 21.83
CA ILE A 212 -0.84 -5.63 21.28
C ILE A 212 -0.69 -6.91 22.09
#